data_AF-A0A1H1KNF2-F1
#
_entry.id   AF-A0A1H1KNF2-F1
#
_cell.length_a   1.000
_cell.length_b   1.000
_cell.length_c   1.000
_cell.angle_alpha   90.00
_cell.angle_beta   90.00
_cell.angle_gamma   90.00
#
_symmetry.space_group_name_H-M   'P 1'
#
loop_
_entity.id
_entity.type
_entity.pdbx_description
1 polymer ?
#
loop_
_entity_poly.entity_id
_entity_poly.type
_entity_poly.pdbx_seq_one_letter_code
_entity_poly.pdbx_strand_id
1 'polypeptide(L)'
;MPWQIWRRAGGEAKEGREVKLSKVAAAEENQKAAIRLYLQGGHIAPVLTLANAAREVVAVLGEQAKLETLHEVVAKKSGKGSIGKFVRPITNAANFLKHANHDADAQREIGEGTVRVAIYLAAVDFWNLSRRMPSEAEIYTAWLQACETKGIASLSKSGQKWIRQIRVSFPGLLSASWEERKKMALDELNNYIAGKIPPWC
;
A
#
# COMPACT_ATOMS: atom_id res chain seq x y z
N MET A 1 -12.79 -7.97 -26.23
CA MET A 1 -11.58 -8.22 -25.40
C MET A 1 -10.61 -7.05 -25.56
N PRO A 2 -10.34 -6.24 -24.52
CA PRO A 2 -9.40 -5.11 -24.62
C PRO A 2 -8.24 -5.16 -23.60
N TRP A 3 -7.70 -6.35 -23.26
CA TRP A 3 -6.70 -6.49 -22.19
C TRP A 3 -5.22 -6.44 -22.65
N GLN A 4 -4.95 -6.41 -23.95
CA GLN A 4 -3.59 -6.47 -24.50
C GLN A 4 -2.83 -5.12 -24.53
N ILE A 5 -3.47 -4.00 -24.18
CA ILE A 5 -2.89 -2.66 -24.34
C ILE A 5 -1.94 -2.26 -23.19
N TRP A 6 -1.98 -2.95 -22.04
CA TRP A 6 -1.32 -2.50 -20.81
C TRP A 6 0.10 -3.03 -20.57
N ARG A 7 0.71 -3.76 -21.51
CA ARG A 7 1.96 -4.51 -21.30
C ARG A 7 3.28 -3.74 -21.48
N ARG A 8 3.30 -2.46 -21.87
CA ARG A 8 4.56 -1.76 -22.24
C ARG A 8 4.67 -0.30 -21.78
N ALA A 9 4.61 -0.02 -20.47
CA ALA A 9 4.81 1.37 -20.01
C ALA A 9 5.56 1.51 -18.67
N GLY A 10 6.56 0.67 -18.42
CA GLY A 10 7.53 0.87 -17.33
C GLY A 10 8.94 0.88 -17.92
N GLY A 11 9.47 2.06 -18.21
CA GLY A 11 10.85 2.24 -18.69
C GLY A 11 11.62 3.15 -17.75
N GLU A 12 12.87 2.82 -17.46
CA GLU A 12 13.79 3.65 -16.67
C GLU A 12 14.08 4.97 -17.39
N ALA A 13 13.97 6.09 -16.67
CA ALA A 13 14.26 7.41 -17.20
C ALA A 13 15.78 7.62 -17.35
N LYS A 14 16.25 7.85 -18.58
CA LYS A 14 17.56 8.46 -18.87
C LYS A 14 17.35 9.95 -19.15
N GLU A 15 18.31 10.76 -18.73
CA GLU A 15 18.28 12.24 -18.74
C GLU A 15 17.72 12.81 -20.06
N GLY A 16 16.73 13.72 -19.95
CA GLY A 16 16.11 14.41 -21.09
C GLY A 16 15.02 13.65 -21.87
N ARG A 17 14.51 12.51 -21.39
CA ARG A 17 13.42 11.78 -22.10
C ARG A 17 12.05 12.03 -21.50
N GLU A 18 11.10 12.41 -22.36
CA GLU A 18 9.67 12.31 -22.09
C GLU A 18 9.30 10.86 -21.76
N VAL A 19 8.69 10.64 -20.60
CA VAL A 19 8.19 9.31 -20.19
C VAL A 19 6.70 9.23 -20.54
N LYS A 20 6.33 8.28 -21.39
CA LYS A 20 4.92 7.91 -21.59
C LYS A 20 4.42 7.10 -20.39
N LEU A 21 3.75 7.77 -19.47
CA LEU A 21 3.24 7.16 -18.24
C LEU A 21 1.71 7.06 -18.27
N SER A 22 1.18 5.84 -18.18
CA SER A 22 -0.26 5.63 -18.00
C SER A 22 -0.67 5.93 -16.55
N LYS A 23 -1.95 6.20 -16.30
CA LYS A 23 -2.45 6.40 -14.93
C LYS A 23 -2.20 5.18 -14.03
N VAL A 24 -2.42 3.96 -14.56
CA VAL A 24 -2.14 2.71 -13.83
C VAL A 24 -0.65 2.59 -13.50
N ALA A 25 0.23 2.87 -14.46
CA ALA A 25 1.67 2.84 -14.21
C ALA A 25 2.10 3.91 -13.18
N ALA A 26 1.53 5.12 -13.24
CA ALA A 26 1.78 6.15 -12.24
C ALA A 26 1.33 5.72 -10.83
N ALA A 27 0.17 5.08 -10.72
CA ALA A 27 -0.32 4.56 -9.44
C ALA A 27 0.61 3.47 -8.88
N GLU A 28 1.07 2.57 -9.75
CA GLU A 28 2.04 1.53 -9.38
C GLU A 28 3.35 2.13 -8.86
N GLU A 29 3.95 3.06 -9.60
CA GLU A 29 5.23 3.66 -9.22
C GLU A 29 5.12 4.50 -7.94
N ASN A 30 4.04 5.28 -7.78
CA ASN A 30 3.77 6.00 -6.54
C ASN A 30 3.63 5.03 -5.35
N GLN A 31 2.97 3.90 -5.55
CA GLN A 31 2.78 2.90 -4.51
C GLN A 31 4.12 2.23 -4.13
N LYS A 32 4.93 1.82 -5.11
CA LYS A 32 6.28 1.26 -4.88
C LYS A 32 7.15 2.24 -4.11
N ALA A 33 7.17 3.51 -4.54
CA ALA A 33 7.94 4.56 -3.89
C ALA A 33 7.47 4.80 -2.44
N ALA A 34 6.16 4.87 -2.20
CA ALA A 34 5.61 5.00 -0.86
C ALA A 34 6.04 3.86 0.07
N ILE A 35 5.96 2.62 -0.41
CA ILE A 35 6.34 1.42 0.36
C ILE A 35 7.82 1.43 0.70
N ARG A 36 8.70 1.64 -0.30
CA ARG A 36 10.15 1.67 -0.08
C ARG A 36 10.53 2.76 0.91
N LEU A 37 10.02 3.97 0.71
CA LEU A 37 10.29 5.10 1.59
C LEU A 37 9.81 4.82 3.02
N TYR A 38 8.62 4.21 3.16
CA TYR A 38 8.09 3.81 4.45
C TYR A 38 8.98 2.79 5.18
N LEU A 39 9.35 1.71 4.48
CA LEU A 39 10.18 0.64 5.04
C LEU A 39 11.61 1.10 5.37
N GLN A 40 12.11 2.12 4.66
CA GLN A 40 13.39 2.76 4.93
C GLN A 40 13.35 3.76 6.10
N GLY A 41 12.20 3.95 6.76
CA GLY A 41 12.05 4.93 7.85
C GLY A 41 11.99 6.37 7.35
N GLY A 42 11.60 6.59 6.10
CA GLY A 42 11.45 7.91 5.51
C GLY A 42 10.33 8.73 6.14
N HIS A 43 10.36 10.05 5.88
CA HIS A 43 9.39 10.98 6.44
C HIS A 43 7.94 10.64 6.03
N ILE A 44 7.00 10.73 6.97
CA ILE A 44 5.61 10.28 6.75
C ILE A 44 4.85 11.10 5.70
N ALA A 45 5.16 12.39 5.54
CA ALA A 45 4.47 13.28 4.60
C ALA A 45 4.60 12.83 3.13
N PRO A 46 5.82 12.61 2.58
CA PRO A 46 5.95 12.09 1.22
C PRO A 46 5.39 10.67 1.06
N VAL A 47 5.54 9.80 2.07
CA VAL A 47 4.95 8.45 2.04
C VAL A 47 3.43 8.53 1.87
N LEU A 48 2.76 9.33 2.71
CA LEU A 48 1.31 9.49 2.67
C LEU A 48 0.86 10.13 1.36
N THR A 49 1.59 11.12 0.86
CA THR A 49 1.27 11.80 -0.40
C THR A 49 1.28 10.81 -1.57
N LEU A 50 2.35 10.01 -1.68
CA LEU A 50 2.50 8.99 -2.73
C LEU A 50 1.44 7.89 -2.61
N ALA A 51 1.23 7.35 -1.40
CA ALA A 51 0.21 6.34 -1.16
C ALA A 51 -1.20 6.85 -1.49
N ASN A 52 -1.51 8.10 -1.13
CA ASN A 52 -2.81 8.69 -1.45
C ASN A 52 -2.98 8.96 -2.95
N ALA A 53 -1.93 9.43 -3.64
CA ALA A 53 -1.96 9.61 -5.09
C ALA A 53 -2.26 8.28 -5.82
N ALA A 54 -1.65 7.18 -5.38
CA ALA A 54 -1.97 5.85 -5.91
C ALA A 54 -3.43 5.46 -5.64
N ARG A 55 -3.93 5.68 -4.41
CA ARG A 55 -5.33 5.38 -4.04
C ARG A 55 -6.34 6.16 -4.86
N GLU A 56 -6.13 7.46 -5.06
CA GLU A 56 -7.05 8.29 -5.85
C GLU A 56 -7.15 7.82 -7.29
N VAL A 57 -6.01 7.48 -7.92
CA VAL A 57 -6.02 6.93 -9.28
C VAL A 57 -6.76 5.59 -9.34
N VAL A 58 -6.47 4.69 -8.42
CA VAL A 58 -7.11 3.37 -8.39
C VAL A 58 -8.61 3.48 -8.11
N ALA A 59 -9.05 4.37 -7.22
CA ALA A 59 -10.45 4.59 -6.91
C ALA A 59 -11.23 5.06 -8.17
N VAL A 60 -10.72 6.07 -8.87
CA VAL A 60 -11.36 6.60 -10.09
C VAL A 60 -11.43 5.53 -11.18
N LEU A 61 -10.36 4.76 -11.40
CA LEU A 61 -10.36 3.70 -12.41
C LEU A 61 -11.24 2.51 -12.01
N GLY A 62 -11.31 2.18 -10.71
CA GLY A 62 -12.20 1.15 -10.16
C GLY A 62 -13.66 1.49 -10.39
N GLU A 63 -14.06 2.72 -10.11
CA GLU A 63 -15.41 3.22 -10.37
C GLU A 63 -15.77 3.11 -11.86
N GLN A 64 -14.88 3.56 -12.75
CA GLN A 64 -15.06 3.44 -14.21
C GLN A 64 -15.19 1.98 -14.67
N ALA A 65 -14.46 1.07 -14.02
CA ALA A 65 -14.51 -0.36 -14.30
C ALA A 65 -15.67 -1.10 -13.60
N LYS A 66 -16.50 -0.38 -12.81
CA LYS A 66 -17.55 -0.96 -11.94
C LYS A 66 -17.01 -2.03 -11.00
N LEU A 67 -15.77 -1.88 -10.57
CA LEU A 67 -15.13 -2.73 -9.57
C LEU A 67 -15.36 -2.13 -8.20
N GLU A 68 -15.96 -2.90 -7.29
CA GLU A 68 -16.08 -2.45 -5.92
C GLU A 68 -14.70 -2.51 -5.24
N THR A 69 -14.10 -1.35 -5.01
CA THR A 69 -12.83 -1.23 -4.28
C THR A 69 -13.02 -1.59 -2.81
N LEU A 70 -11.99 -2.09 -2.14
CA LEU A 70 -12.02 -2.27 -0.69
C LEU A 70 -12.33 -0.94 -0.02
N HIS A 71 -11.79 0.17 -0.54
CA HIS A 71 -12.16 1.52 -0.14
C HIS A 71 -13.68 1.78 -0.21
N GLU A 72 -14.34 1.41 -1.30
CA GLU A 72 -15.80 1.52 -1.43
C GLU A 72 -16.57 0.56 -0.52
N VAL A 73 -16.16 -0.70 -0.38
CA VAL A 73 -16.77 -1.63 0.59
C VAL A 73 -16.71 -1.01 1.98
N VAL A 74 -15.55 -0.43 2.31
CA VAL A 74 -15.27 0.26 3.56
C VAL A 74 -16.14 1.51 3.71
N ALA A 75 -16.30 2.31 2.66
CA ALA A 75 -17.13 3.50 2.65
C ALA A 75 -18.64 3.19 2.68
N LYS A 76 -19.14 2.21 1.93
CA LYS A 76 -20.56 1.82 1.89
C LYS A 76 -21.05 1.23 3.21
N LYS A 77 -20.19 0.46 3.90
CA LYS A 77 -20.47 -0.04 5.28
C LYS A 77 -20.39 1.06 6.34
N SER A 78 -19.92 2.25 6.01
CA SER A 78 -19.75 3.36 6.95
C SER A 78 -21.05 4.08 7.34
N GLY A 79 -22.19 3.70 6.75
CA GLY A 79 -23.50 4.28 7.10
C GLY A 79 -23.86 4.16 8.59
N LYS A 80 -23.29 3.18 9.33
CA LYS A 80 -23.47 2.99 10.79
C LYS A 80 -22.30 2.26 11.50
N GLY A 81 -21.05 2.30 11.00
CA GLY A 81 -20.00 1.33 11.39
C GLY A 81 -18.59 1.85 11.71
N SER A 82 -17.78 1.02 12.39
CA SER A 82 -16.39 1.26 12.84
C SER A 82 -15.39 1.60 11.73
N ILE A 83 -15.78 1.42 10.47
CA ILE A 83 -14.90 1.40 9.33
C ILE A 83 -14.62 2.79 8.73
N GLY A 84 -15.58 3.73 8.79
CA GLY A 84 -15.37 5.14 8.40
C GLY A 84 -14.29 5.84 9.25
N LYS A 85 -14.00 5.30 10.44
CA LYS A 85 -12.89 5.74 11.30
C LYS A 85 -11.50 5.48 10.70
N PHE A 86 -11.35 4.54 9.76
CA PHE A 86 -10.04 4.24 9.16
C PHE A 86 -9.73 5.09 7.93
N VAL A 87 -10.74 5.44 7.13
CA VAL A 87 -10.54 6.19 5.87
C VAL A 87 -10.53 7.69 6.09
N ARG A 88 -11.41 8.21 6.95
CA ARG A 88 -11.51 9.65 7.22
C ARG A 88 -10.19 10.29 7.67
N PRO A 89 -9.38 9.67 8.56
CA PRO A 89 -8.06 10.20 8.92
C PRO A 89 -7.13 10.33 7.72
N ILE A 90 -7.17 9.38 6.78
CA ILE A 90 -6.32 9.38 5.60
C ILE A 90 -6.73 10.52 4.66
N THR A 91 -8.02 10.64 4.33
CA THR A 91 -8.52 11.72 3.48
C THR A 91 -8.21 13.10 4.08
N ASN A 92 -8.42 13.25 5.38
CA ASN A 92 -8.13 14.50 6.08
C ASN A 92 -6.64 14.86 6.05
N ALA A 93 -5.76 13.89 6.30
CA ALA A 93 -4.31 14.09 6.27
C ALA A 93 -3.81 14.37 4.85
N ALA A 94 -4.31 13.66 3.85
CA ALA A 94 -4.00 13.91 2.44
C ALA A 94 -4.44 15.31 1.99
N ASN A 95 -5.66 15.73 2.38
CA ASN A 95 -6.16 17.08 2.08
C ASN A 95 -5.30 18.16 2.73
N PHE A 96 -4.86 17.96 3.98
CA PHE A 96 -3.94 18.88 4.65
C PHE A 96 -2.60 19.02 3.89
N LEU A 97 -2.04 17.91 3.40
CA LEU A 97 -0.79 17.93 2.62
C LEU A 97 -0.95 18.51 1.20
N LYS A 98 -2.14 18.36 0.60
CA LYS A 98 -2.44 18.80 -0.77
C LYS A 98 -2.87 20.26 -0.84
N HIS A 99 -3.62 20.73 0.15
CA HIS A 99 -4.20 22.06 0.16
C HIS A 99 -3.42 22.94 1.13
N ALA A 100 -2.43 23.65 0.59
CA ALA A 100 -1.84 24.80 1.25
C ALA A 100 -2.83 25.98 1.14
N ASN A 101 -3.88 25.96 1.95
CA ASN A 101 -4.71 27.15 2.15
C ASN A 101 -3.98 28.14 3.08
N HIS A 102 -4.55 29.34 3.24
CA HIS A 102 -3.90 30.60 3.67
C HIS A 102 -2.96 30.61 4.89
N ASP A 103 -2.89 29.54 5.69
CA ASP A 103 -2.03 29.44 6.87
C ASP A 103 -0.87 28.47 6.61
N ALA A 104 0.31 29.02 6.32
CA ALA A 104 1.53 28.26 6.09
C ALA A 104 2.08 27.59 7.37
N ASP A 105 1.66 28.04 8.54
CA ASP A 105 2.09 27.55 9.85
C ASP A 105 1.10 26.55 10.46
N ALA A 106 0.02 26.23 9.73
CA ALA A 106 -0.94 25.23 10.17
C ALA A 106 -0.23 23.89 10.44
N GLN A 107 -0.54 23.28 11.60
CA GLN A 107 0.06 22.01 12.01
C GLN A 107 -0.99 20.91 12.07
N ARG A 108 -0.56 19.68 11.78
CA ARG A 108 -1.40 18.50 11.91
C ARG A 108 -0.61 17.29 12.36
N GLU A 109 -1.13 16.62 13.38
CA GLU A 109 -0.64 15.30 13.77
C GLU A 109 -1.10 14.24 12.76
N ILE A 110 -0.13 13.51 12.21
CA ILE A 110 -0.36 12.39 11.30
C ILE A 110 0.32 11.17 11.93
N GLY A 111 -0.48 10.25 12.48
CA GLY A 111 0.03 9.02 13.06
C GLY A 111 0.48 8.01 12.01
N GLU A 112 1.52 7.24 12.32
CA GLU A 112 2.05 6.20 11.43
C GLU A 112 0.99 5.13 11.08
N GLY A 113 0.06 4.84 11.99
CA GLY A 113 -1.09 3.99 11.73
C GLY A 113 -1.92 4.42 10.51
N THR A 114 -2.13 5.72 10.33
CA THR A 114 -2.86 6.29 9.18
C THR A 114 -2.10 6.01 7.88
N VAL A 115 -0.78 6.19 7.89
CA VAL A 115 0.08 5.93 6.74
C VAL A 115 0.06 4.44 6.38
N ARG A 116 0.12 3.55 7.36
CA ARG A 116 0.08 2.10 7.13
C ARG A 116 -1.20 1.65 6.44
N VAL A 117 -2.34 2.17 6.91
CA VAL A 117 -3.65 1.87 6.31
C VAL A 117 -3.74 2.47 4.90
N ALA A 118 -3.20 3.67 4.67
CA ALA A 118 -3.16 4.26 3.33
C ALA A 118 -2.39 3.39 2.33
N ILE A 119 -1.19 2.92 2.70
CA ILE A 119 -0.40 2.02 1.85
C ILE A 119 -1.15 0.71 1.60
N TYR A 120 -1.73 0.10 2.66
CA TYR A 120 -2.45 -1.17 2.54
C TYR A 120 -3.66 -1.07 1.61
N LEU A 121 -4.47 0.00 1.74
CA LEU A 121 -5.61 0.23 0.86
C LEU A 121 -5.16 0.47 -0.59
N ALA A 122 -4.09 1.24 -0.81
CA ALA A 122 -3.50 1.40 -2.15
C ALA A 122 -3.17 0.05 -2.78
N ALA A 123 -2.53 -0.83 -2.02
CA ALA A 123 -2.11 -2.15 -2.49
C ALA A 123 -3.27 -3.09 -2.83
N VAL A 124 -4.24 -3.22 -1.94
CA VAL A 124 -5.36 -4.12 -2.15
C VAL A 124 -6.23 -3.65 -3.32
N ASP A 125 -6.52 -2.34 -3.38
CA ASP A 125 -7.32 -1.80 -4.47
C ASP A 125 -6.58 -1.88 -5.81
N PHE A 126 -5.27 -1.65 -5.82
CA PHE A 126 -4.46 -1.79 -7.04
C PHE A 126 -4.49 -3.23 -7.58
N TRP A 127 -4.42 -4.22 -6.69
CA TRP A 127 -4.55 -5.63 -7.09
C TRP A 127 -5.94 -5.95 -7.63
N ASN A 128 -7.00 -5.43 -7.00
CA ASN A 128 -8.36 -5.61 -7.50
C ASN A 128 -8.54 -5.04 -8.91
N LEU A 129 -7.96 -3.86 -9.17
CA LEU A 129 -8.02 -3.19 -10.45
C LEU A 129 -7.17 -3.87 -11.53
N SER A 130 -5.90 -4.17 -11.23
CA SER A 130 -4.91 -4.59 -12.23
C SER A 130 -4.76 -6.11 -12.35
N ARG A 131 -5.30 -6.88 -11.38
CA ARG A 131 -5.06 -8.31 -11.19
C ARG A 131 -3.57 -8.69 -11.08
N ARG A 132 -2.74 -7.71 -10.69
CA ARG A 132 -1.31 -7.83 -10.45
C ARG A 132 -0.98 -7.07 -9.18
N MET A 133 0.01 -7.56 -8.44
CA MET A 133 0.56 -6.85 -7.30
C MET A 133 2.06 -6.65 -7.55
N PRO A 134 2.59 -5.42 -7.49
CA PRO A 134 4.04 -5.24 -7.55
C PRO A 134 4.68 -5.87 -6.30
N SER A 135 5.93 -6.33 -6.43
CA SER A 135 6.69 -7.00 -5.36
C SER A 135 6.65 -6.23 -4.04
N GLU A 136 6.82 -4.91 -4.09
CA GLU A 136 6.73 -4.02 -2.93
C GLU A 136 5.42 -4.20 -2.17
N ALA A 137 4.31 -4.26 -2.90
CA ALA A 137 2.96 -4.36 -2.34
C ALA A 137 2.68 -5.76 -1.79
N GLU A 138 3.16 -6.80 -2.46
CA GLU A 138 3.04 -8.18 -2.02
C GLU A 138 3.73 -8.37 -0.66
N ILE A 139 5.01 -8.01 -0.57
CA ILE A 139 5.79 -8.11 0.67
C ILE A 139 5.19 -7.22 1.76
N TYR A 140 4.84 -5.98 1.45
CA TYR A 140 4.27 -5.05 2.44
C TYR A 140 2.96 -5.57 3.03
N THR A 141 2.04 -6.04 2.19
CA THR A 141 0.73 -6.52 2.66
C THR A 141 0.86 -7.80 3.48
N ALA A 142 1.70 -8.75 3.06
CA ALA A 142 1.99 -9.96 3.81
C ALA A 142 2.64 -9.64 5.17
N TRP A 143 3.67 -8.80 5.19
CA TRP A 143 4.35 -8.36 6.40
C TRP A 143 3.41 -7.65 7.38
N LEU A 144 2.59 -6.70 6.90
CA LEU A 144 1.68 -5.96 7.75
C LEU A 144 0.63 -6.89 8.38
N GLN A 145 0.09 -7.84 7.60
CA GLN A 145 -0.82 -8.86 8.13
C GLN A 145 -0.14 -9.74 9.18
N ALA A 146 1.12 -10.11 8.98
CA ALA A 146 1.91 -10.87 9.96
C ALA A 146 2.05 -10.12 11.29
N CYS A 147 2.31 -8.82 11.22
CA CYS A 147 2.48 -7.92 12.36
C CYS A 147 1.17 -7.73 13.15
N GLU A 148 0.07 -7.46 12.44
CA GLU A 148 -1.18 -6.99 13.05
C GLU A 148 -2.10 -8.14 13.48
N THR A 149 -1.88 -9.37 13.00
CA THR A 149 -2.71 -10.53 13.38
C THR A 149 -2.36 -11.01 14.80
N LYS A 150 -2.99 -10.43 15.82
CA LYS A 150 -2.77 -10.81 17.24
C LYS A 150 -3.44 -12.13 17.64
N GLY A 151 -4.47 -12.58 16.92
CA GLY A 151 -5.23 -13.80 17.24
C GLY A 151 -5.38 -14.72 16.04
N ILE A 152 -4.34 -15.48 15.67
CA ILE A 152 -4.41 -16.40 14.52
C ILE A 152 -5.59 -17.38 14.67
N ALA A 153 -5.90 -17.83 15.89
CA ALA A 153 -6.97 -18.79 16.14
C ALA A 153 -8.38 -18.32 15.69
N SER A 154 -8.61 -17.01 15.57
CA SER A 154 -9.89 -16.47 15.09
C SER A 154 -10.01 -16.45 13.56
N LEU A 155 -8.94 -16.74 12.83
CA LEU A 155 -8.95 -16.86 11.37
C LEU A 155 -9.45 -18.24 10.93
N SER A 156 -9.96 -18.30 9.70
CA SER A 156 -10.24 -19.58 9.02
C SER A 156 -8.97 -20.44 8.94
N LYS A 157 -9.11 -21.78 8.84
CA LYS A 157 -7.95 -22.69 8.74
C LYS A 157 -6.95 -22.27 7.65
N SER A 158 -7.45 -21.84 6.50
CA SER A 158 -6.62 -21.31 5.41
C SER A 158 -5.90 -20.02 5.80
N GLY A 159 -6.60 -19.08 6.46
CA GLY A 159 -5.97 -17.86 6.98
C GLY A 159 -4.92 -18.14 8.06
N GLN A 160 -5.14 -19.13 8.92
CA GLN A 160 -4.14 -19.57 9.88
C GLN A 160 -2.90 -20.13 9.20
N LYS A 161 -3.08 -21.01 8.20
CA LYS A 161 -1.99 -21.58 7.41
C LYS A 161 -1.19 -20.47 6.72
N TRP A 162 -1.88 -19.54 6.07
CA TRP A 162 -1.28 -18.40 5.40
C TRP A 162 -0.43 -17.54 6.35
N ILE A 163 -1.00 -17.04 7.46
CA ILE A 163 -0.26 -16.20 8.41
C ILE A 163 0.92 -16.96 9.04
N ARG A 164 0.79 -18.27 9.31
CA ARG A 164 1.92 -19.08 9.78
C ARG A 164 3.03 -19.15 8.73
N GLN A 165 2.70 -19.40 7.47
CA GLN A 165 3.66 -19.44 6.38
C GLN A 165 4.37 -18.10 6.21
N ILE A 166 3.64 -16.99 6.22
CA ILE A 166 4.22 -15.64 6.17
C ILE A 166 5.22 -15.44 7.32
N ARG A 167 4.84 -15.81 8.55
CA ARG A 167 5.68 -15.62 9.74
C ARG A 167 6.97 -16.44 9.72
N VAL A 168 7.03 -17.54 8.96
CA VAL A 168 8.27 -18.30 8.77
C VAL A 168 9.33 -17.46 8.07
N SER A 169 8.92 -16.61 7.11
CA SER A 169 9.85 -15.72 6.41
C SER A 169 10.30 -14.51 7.22
N PHE A 170 9.66 -14.25 8.38
CA PHE A 170 10.04 -13.17 9.30
C PHE A 170 10.36 -13.69 10.71
N PRO A 171 11.49 -14.38 10.91
CA PRO A 171 11.91 -14.84 12.24
C PRO A 171 12.03 -13.67 13.23
N GLY A 172 11.44 -13.81 14.42
CA GLY A 172 11.49 -12.79 15.48
C GLY A 172 10.56 -11.57 15.27
N LEU A 173 9.73 -11.57 14.23
CA LEU A 173 8.87 -10.42 13.88
C LEU A 173 8.04 -9.88 15.06
N LEU A 174 7.44 -10.75 15.85
CA LEU A 174 6.50 -10.36 16.91
C LEU A 174 7.19 -9.77 18.15
N SER A 175 8.44 -10.15 18.40
CA SER A 175 9.26 -9.64 19.50
C SER A 175 10.06 -8.40 19.12
N ALA A 176 10.28 -8.16 17.83
CA ALA A 176 11.02 -7.00 17.34
C ALA A 176 10.27 -5.67 17.58
N SER A 177 11.03 -4.59 17.72
CA SER A 177 10.52 -3.22 17.70
C SER A 177 9.91 -2.87 16.34
N TRP A 178 9.14 -1.79 16.27
CA TRP A 178 8.49 -1.41 15.02
C TRP A 178 9.49 -1.07 13.90
N GLU A 179 10.58 -0.38 14.22
CA GLU A 179 11.64 -0.07 13.27
C GLU A 179 12.35 -1.34 12.77
N GLU A 180 12.64 -2.29 13.65
CA GLU A 180 13.21 -3.57 13.26
C GLU A 180 12.26 -4.37 12.36
N ARG A 181 10.95 -4.34 12.62
CA ARG A 181 9.96 -4.98 11.75
C ARG A 181 9.97 -4.38 10.34
N LYS A 182 10.08 -3.05 10.21
CA LYS A 182 10.19 -2.38 8.90
C LYS A 182 11.48 -2.79 8.18
N LYS A 183 12.59 -2.89 8.91
CA LYS A 183 13.86 -3.37 8.36
C LYS A 183 13.76 -4.82 7.86
N MET A 184 13.13 -5.72 8.63
CA MET A 184 12.88 -7.10 8.21
C MET A 184 12.09 -7.17 6.90
N ALA A 185 11.05 -6.34 6.75
CA ALA A 185 10.28 -6.25 5.50
C ALA A 185 11.10 -5.70 4.34
N LEU A 186 11.97 -4.72 4.59
CA LEU A 186 12.87 -4.15 3.58
C LEU A 186 13.89 -5.19 3.11
N ASP A 187 14.47 -5.95 4.03
CA ASP A 187 15.44 -7.01 3.72
C ASP A 187 14.77 -8.13 2.90
N GLU A 188 13.57 -8.54 3.28
CA GLU A 188 12.79 -9.53 2.53
C GLU A 188 12.44 -9.02 1.13
N LEU A 189 12.00 -7.77 1.00
CA LEU A 189 11.73 -7.14 -0.29
C LEU A 189 12.98 -7.11 -1.19
N ASN A 190 14.13 -6.75 -0.63
CA ASN A 190 15.39 -6.72 -1.38
C ASN A 190 15.81 -8.13 -1.82
N ASN A 191 15.64 -9.13 -0.97
CA ASN A 191 15.91 -10.53 -1.32
C ASN A 191 14.96 -11.03 -2.41
N TYR A 192 13.68 -10.65 -2.34
CA TYR A 192 12.66 -10.98 -3.34
C TYR A 192 13.02 -10.42 -4.71
N ILE A 193 13.31 -9.12 -4.78
CA ILE A 193 13.66 -8.43 -6.02
C ILE A 193 14.98 -8.96 -6.60
N ALA A 194 15.93 -9.34 -5.74
CA ALA A 194 17.19 -9.97 -6.15
C ALA A 194 17.04 -11.44 -6.57
N GLY A 195 15.84 -12.03 -6.51
CA GLY A 195 15.59 -13.43 -6.88
C GLY A 195 16.20 -14.44 -5.90
N LYS A 196 16.52 -14.03 -4.67
CA LYS A 196 17.11 -14.89 -3.64
C LYS A 196 16.08 -15.76 -2.91
N ILE A 197 14.81 -15.36 -2.99
CA ILE A 197 13.67 -16.07 -2.41
C ILE A 197 12.57 -16.21 -3.47
N PRO A 198 11.79 -17.31 -3.43
CA PRO A 198 10.75 -17.54 -4.42
C PRO A 198 9.58 -16.53 -4.27
N PRO A 199 8.78 -16.35 -5.33
CA PRO A 199 7.45 -15.78 -5.26
C PRO A 199 6.66 -16.31 -4.06
N TRP A 200 5.94 -15.43 -3.35
CA TRP A 200 5.10 -15.86 -2.22
C TRP A 200 3.79 -16.51 -2.70
N CYS A 201 3.65 -16.69 -4.01
CA CYS A 201 2.56 -17.35 -4.72
C CYS A 201 3.04 -18.20 -5.91
#